data_AF-A0A3A4WEN1-F1
#
_entry.id   AF-A0A3A4WEN1-F1
#
_cell.length_a   1.000
_cell.length_b   1.000
_cell.length_c   1.000
_cell.angle_alpha   90.00
_cell.angle_beta   90.00
_cell.angle_gamma   90.00
#
_symmetry.space_group_name_H-M   'P 1'
#
loop_
_entity.id
_entity.type
_entity.pdbx_description
1 polymer ?
#
loop_
_entity_poly.entity_id
_entity_poly.type
_entity_poly.pdbx_seq_one_letter_code
_entity_poly.pdbx_strand_id
1 'polypeptide(L)'
;MEFLLLIVVFLMLLVFVPYMMNKRAVVQVIKRLRKQQALDAESAKTITELGLNPPSFKDRLMKVRDYKPAALQGLMRVGIVQMTEDGRVYLSEERLKNSKLSHV
;
A
#
# COMPACT_ATOMS: atom_id res chain seq x y z
N MET A 1 16.08 34.22 12.10
CA MET A 1 15.87 32.94 12.81
C MET A 1 14.50 32.33 12.51
N GLU A 2 13.43 33.13 12.47
CA GLU A 2 12.06 32.66 12.20
C GLU A 2 11.89 31.99 10.82
N PHE A 3 12.49 32.55 9.77
CA PHE A 3 12.49 31.94 8.43
C PHE A 3 13.19 30.58 8.35
N LEU A 4 14.28 30.39 9.11
CA LEU A 4 14.96 29.09 9.20
C LEU A 4 14.08 28.04 9.89
N LEU A 5 13.36 28.44 10.94
CA LEU A 5 12.38 27.59 11.61
C LEU A 5 11.26 27.14 10.66
N LEU A 6 10.71 28.07 9.86
CA LEU A 6 9.68 27.76 8.86
C LEU A 6 10.19 26.79 7.79
N ILE A 7 11.42 26.97 7.31
CA ILE A 7 12.04 26.06 6.34
C ILE A 7 12.18 24.64 6.93
N VAL A 8 12.65 24.53 8.18
CA VAL A 8 12.80 23.23 8.84
C VAL A 8 11.45 22.53 9.03
N VAL A 9 10.42 23.26 9.47
CA VAL A 9 9.07 22.73 9.60
C VAL A 9 8.50 22.29 8.25
N PHE A 10 8.70 23.09 7.20
CA PHE A 10 8.26 22.75 5.85
C PHE A 10 8.93 21.47 5.32
N LEU A 11 10.24 21.33 5.52
CA LEU A 11 10.98 20.11 5.16
C LEU A 11 10.49 18.91 5.97
N MET A 12 10.20 19.09 7.26
CA MET A 12 9.65 18.02 8.09
C MET A 12 8.28 17.56 7.60
N LEU A 13 7.39 18.49 7.24
CA LEU A 13 6.07 18.18 6.67
C LEU A 13 6.20 17.45 5.33
N LEU A 14 7.14 17.87 4.47
CA LEU A 14 7.40 17.24 3.18
C LEU A 14 7.77 15.76 3.27
N VAL A 15 8.39 15.33 4.38
CA VAL A 15 8.74 13.92 4.61
C VAL A 15 7.66 13.19 5.41
N PHE A 16 7.13 13.84 6.44
CA PHE A 16 6.20 13.20 7.38
C PHE A 16 4.84 12.91 6.75
N VAL A 17 4.30 13.83 5.95
CA VAL A 17 3.01 13.67 5.28
C VAL A 17 3.02 12.46 4.34
N PRO A 18 3.94 12.32 3.36
CA PRO A 18 3.96 11.16 2.48
C PRO A 18 4.25 9.86 3.22
N TYR A 19 5.08 9.88 4.27
CA TYR A 19 5.33 8.71 5.10
C TYR A 19 4.04 8.21 5.78
N MET A 20 3.28 9.12 6.39
CA MET A 20 2.01 8.77 7.03
C MET A 20 0.96 8.28 6.02
N MET A 21 0.88 8.92 4.85
CA MET A 21 -0.02 8.48 3.77
C MET A 21 0.34 7.09 3.25
N ASN A 22 1.64 6.78 3.09
CA ASN A 22 2.09 5.47 2.65
C ASN A 22 1.74 4.37 3.68
N LYS A 23 1.96 4.64 4.97
CA LYS A 23 1.58 3.69 6.04
C LYS A 23 0.07 3.41 6.03
N ARG A 24 -0.75 4.44 5.84
CA ARG A 24 -2.21 4.28 5.71
C ARG A 24 -2.59 3.46 4.48
N ALA A 25 -1.91 3.67 3.35
CA ALA A 25 -2.15 2.90 2.13
C ALA A 25 -1.83 1.41 2.29
N VAL A 26 -0.73 1.06 2.97
CA VAL A 26 -0.39 -0.34 3.31
C VAL A 26 -1.52 -1.01 4.08
N VAL A 27 -2.02 -0.36 5.14
CA VAL A 27 -3.14 -0.87 5.95
C VAL A 27 -4.40 -1.05 5.10
N GLN A 28 -4.70 -0.12 4.20
CA GLN A 28 -5.85 -0.23 3.31
C GLN A 28 -5.74 -1.40 2.33
N VAL A 29 -4.54 -1.66 1.79
CA VAL A 29 -4.30 -2.81 0.90
C VAL A 29 -4.53 -4.13 1.65
N ILE A 30 -3.95 -4.27 2.85
CA ILE A 30 -4.13 -5.46 3.70
C ILE A 30 -5.61 -5.68 4.03
N LYS A 31 -6.32 -4.63 4.46
CA LYS A 31 -7.76 -4.71 4.77
C LYS A 31 -8.60 -5.11 3.56
N ARG A 32 -8.26 -4.65 2.36
CA ARG A 32 -8.96 -5.04 1.12
C ARG A 32 -8.74 -6.49 0.77
N LEU A 33 -7.50 -6.96 0.85
CA LEU A 33 -7.16 -8.38 0.65
C LEU A 33 -7.92 -9.28 1.62
N ARG A 34 -7.93 -8.94 2.92
CA ARG A 34 -8.73 -9.66 3.93
C ARG A 34 -10.23 -9.60 3.66
N LYS A 35 -10.78 -8.42 3.36
CA LYS A 35 -12.22 -8.26 3.09
C LYS A 35 -12.68 -9.12 1.90
N GLN A 36 -11.82 -9.30 0.92
CA GLN A 36 -12.11 -10.13 -0.25
C GLN A 36 -11.67 -11.59 -0.10
N GLN A 37 -11.19 -11.99 1.09
CA GLN A 37 -10.67 -13.32 1.43
C GLN A 37 -9.54 -13.82 0.50
N ALA A 38 -8.75 -12.91 -0.08
CA ALA A 38 -7.58 -13.29 -0.88
C ALA A 38 -6.37 -13.55 0.04
N LEU A 39 -6.42 -14.67 0.77
CA LEU A 39 -5.46 -15.04 1.81
C LEU A 39 -4.50 -16.17 1.38
N ASP A 40 -4.83 -16.89 0.31
CA ASP A 40 -4.10 -18.05 -0.16
C ASP A 40 -4.00 -18.03 -1.70
N ALA A 41 -3.12 -18.87 -2.25
CA ALA A 41 -2.96 -18.99 -3.70
C ALA A 41 -4.27 -19.39 -4.40
N GLU A 42 -5.10 -20.24 -3.77
CA GLU A 42 -6.40 -20.67 -4.30
C GLU A 42 -7.45 -19.55 -4.29
N SER A 43 -7.36 -18.64 -3.31
CA SER A 43 -8.25 -17.49 -3.17
C SER A 43 -7.66 -16.21 -3.77
N ALA A 44 -6.53 -16.33 -4.49
CA ALA A 44 -5.85 -15.20 -5.10
C ALA A 44 -6.76 -14.47 -6.09
N LYS A 45 -6.75 -13.14 -6.00
CA LYS A 45 -7.58 -12.27 -6.83
C LYS A 45 -6.73 -11.33 -7.66
N THR A 46 -7.26 -10.94 -8.80
CA THR A 46 -6.60 -9.94 -9.65
C THR A 46 -6.64 -8.56 -9.01
N ILE A 47 -5.67 -7.70 -9.35
CA ILE A 47 -5.58 -6.31 -8.88
C ILE A 47 -6.88 -5.53 -9.23
N THR A 48 -7.48 -5.87 -10.37
CA THR A 48 -8.77 -5.37 -10.86
C THR A 48 -9.93 -5.76 -9.95
N GLU A 49 -10.01 -7.03 -9.55
CA GLU A 49 -11.06 -7.54 -8.65
C GLU A 49 -10.91 -6.98 -7.22
N LEU A 50 -9.67 -6.78 -6.76
CA LEU A 50 -9.35 -6.16 -5.47
C LEU A 50 -9.67 -4.66 -5.41
N GLY A 51 -10.09 -4.08 -6.54
CA GLY A 51 -10.32 -2.64 -6.69
C GLY A 51 -9.06 -1.83 -6.40
N LEU A 52 -7.89 -2.45 -6.51
CA LEU A 52 -6.55 -1.87 -6.38
C LEU A 52 -6.06 -1.36 -7.74
N ASN A 53 -6.98 -1.08 -8.65
CA ASN A 53 -6.64 -0.61 -9.99
C ASN A 53 -5.69 0.58 -9.92
N PRO A 54 -4.58 0.54 -10.70
CA PRO A 54 -3.78 1.74 -10.90
C PRO A 54 -4.70 2.83 -11.45
N PRO A 55 -4.64 4.07 -10.93
CA PRO A 55 -5.51 5.14 -11.39
C PRO A 55 -5.38 5.29 -12.90
N SER A 56 -6.51 5.40 -13.60
CA SER A 56 -6.57 5.65 -15.04
C SER A 56 -5.72 6.88 -15.39
N PHE A 57 -5.20 6.97 -16.62
CA PHE A 57 -4.37 8.11 -17.05
C PHE A 57 -5.01 9.49 -16.77
N LYS A 58 -6.36 9.58 -16.80
CA LYS A 58 -7.13 10.77 -16.41
C LYS A 58 -7.16 11.04 -14.89
N ASP A 59 -7.16 9.99 -14.06
CA ASP A 59 -7.06 10.11 -12.60
C ASP A 59 -5.67 10.56 -12.14
N ARG A 60 -4.62 10.24 -12.90
CA ARG A 60 -3.23 10.58 -12.61
C ARG A 60 -2.95 12.10 -12.56
N LEU A 61 -3.77 12.91 -13.23
CA LEU A 61 -3.58 14.36 -13.33
C LEU A 61 -4.37 15.14 -12.27
N MET A 62 -5.44 14.56 -11.69
CA MET A 62 -6.33 15.22 -10.72
C MET A 62 -6.26 14.65 -9.31
N LYS A 63 -5.76 13.43 -9.08
CA LYS A 63 -5.71 12.84 -7.73
C LYS A 63 -4.36 13.07 -7.05
N VAL A 64 -4.45 13.50 -5.79
CA VAL A 64 -3.36 13.43 -4.79
C VAL A 64 -2.68 12.07 -4.92
N ARG A 65 -1.34 12.08 -5.04
CA ARG A 65 -0.45 10.92 -5.23
C ARG A 65 -1.04 9.66 -4.61
N ASP A 66 -1.46 8.69 -5.43
CA ASP A 66 -2.02 7.45 -4.90
C ASP A 66 -0.87 6.55 -4.43
N TYR A 67 -0.78 6.35 -3.11
CA TYR A 67 0.27 5.54 -2.49
C TYR A 67 -0.05 4.04 -2.50
N LYS A 68 -1.28 3.63 -2.88
CA LYS A 68 -1.69 2.22 -2.87
C LYS A 68 -0.86 1.32 -3.80
N PRO A 69 -0.53 1.71 -5.05
CA PRO A 69 0.33 0.90 -5.91
C PRO A 69 1.76 0.73 -5.35
N ALA A 70 2.32 1.81 -4.78
CA ALA A 70 3.64 1.75 -4.14
C ALA A 70 3.62 0.89 -2.86
N ALA A 71 2.55 0.97 -2.08
CA ALA A 71 2.34 0.11 -0.92
C ALA A 71 2.21 -1.36 -1.30
N LEU A 72 1.46 -1.69 -2.35
CA LEU A 72 1.35 -3.05 -2.87
C LEU A 72 2.71 -3.59 -3.33
N GLN A 73 3.48 -2.81 -4.09
CA GLN A 73 4.85 -3.18 -4.45
C GLN A 73 5.76 -3.38 -3.24
N GLY A 74 5.65 -2.52 -2.23
CA GLY A 74 6.36 -2.68 -0.97
C GLY A 74 6.01 -4.00 -0.28
N LEU A 75 4.72 -4.32 -0.18
CA LEU A 75 4.21 -5.57 0.42
C LEU A 75 4.64 -6.82 -0.36
N MET A 76 4.72 -6.74 -1.69
CA MET A 76 5.26 -7.80 -2.54
C MET A 76 6.76 -8.00 -2.32
N ARG A 77 7.54 -6.91 -2.24
CA ARG A 77 9.00 -7.00 -1.98
C ARG A 77 9.34 -7.63 -0.64
N VAL A 78 8.55 -7.38 0.40
CA VAL A 78 8.75 -8.00 1.72
C VAL A 78 8.10 -9.39 1.83
N GLY A 79 7.46 -9.88 0.75
CA GLY A 79 6.85 -11.22 0.69
C GLY A 79 5.59 -11.40 1.50
N ILE A 80 4.97 -10.31 1.98
CA ILE A 80 3.67 -10.33 2.69
C ILE A 80 2.54 -10.52 1.68
N VAL A 81 2.64 -9.90 0.50
CA VAL A 81 1.76 -10.17 -0.64
C VAL A 81 2.53 -11.03 -1.62
N GLN A 82 1.91 -12.13 -2.07
CA GLN A 82 2.49 -13.03 -3.06
C GLN A 82 1.66 -12.98 -4.34
N MET A 83 2.33 -13.26 -5.47
CA MET A 83 1.70 -13.31 -6.79
C MET A 83 1.73 -14.76 -7.29
N THR A 84 0.61 -15.24 -7.79
CA THR A 84 0.52 -16.53 -8.49
C THR A 84 1.08 -16.40 -9.91
N GLU A 85 1.37 -17.53 -10.55
CA GLU A 85 1.88 -17.58 -11.92
C GLU A 85 0.91 -16.90 -12.92
N ASP A 86 -0.40 -16.95 -12.63
CA ASP A 86 -1.45 -16.32 -13.43
C ASP A 86 -1.60 -14.80 -13.20
N GLY A 87 -0.72 -14.17 -12.41
CA GLY A 87 -0.77 -12.73 -12.14
C GLY A 87 -1.82 -12.30 -11.11
N ARG A 88 -2.36 -13.22 -10.32
CA ARG A 88 -3.25 -12.91 -9.18
C ARG A 88 -2.44 -12.68 -7.91
N VAL A 89 -2.96 -11.89 -6.99
CA VAL A 89 -2.27 -11.57 -5.73
C VAL A 89 -3.08 -12.01 -4.51
N TYR A 90 -2.37 -12.48 -3.49
CA TYR A 90 -2.94 -12.87 -2.20
C TYR A 90 -2.05 -12.43 -1.04
N LEU A 91 -2.65 -12.33 0.14
CA LEU A 91 -1.99 -11.95 1.37
C LEU A 91 -1.55 -13.20 2.14
N SER A 92 -0.25 -13.42 2.26
CA SER A 92 0.26 -14.49 3.12
C SER A 92 0.07 -14.10 4.59
N GLU A 93 -0.92 -14.71 5.26
CA GLU A 93 -1.19 -14.43 6.68
C GLU A 93 -0.02 -14.80 7.58
N GLU A 94 0.70 -15.88 7.27
CA GLU A 94 1.88 -16.31 8.01
C GLU A 94 2.98 -15.25 7.97
N ARG A 95 3.28 -14.72 6.78
CA ARG A 95 4.27 -13.64 6.61
C ARG A 95 3.81 -12.35 7.28
N LEU A 96 2.50 -12.05 7.24
CA LEU A 96 1.93 -10.88 7.90
C LEU A 96 2.08 -10.97 9.43
N LYS A 97 1.76 -12.12 10.02
CA LYS A 97 1.89 -12.37 11.47
C LYS A 97 3.34 -12.25 11.95
N ASN A 98 4.30 -12.63 11.13
CA ASN A 98 5.73 -12.52 11.42
C ASN A 98 6.34 -11.13 11.10
N SER A 99 5.51 -10.16 10.70
CA SER A 99 5.95 -8.80 10.35
C SER A 99 5.54 -7.77 11.40
N LYS A 100 6.12 -6.56 11.33
CA LYS A 100 5.70 -5.40 12.14
C LYS A 100 4.25 -4.93 11.87
N LEU A 101 3.54 -5.57 10.94
CA LEU A 101 2.15 -5.31 10.57
C LEU A 101 1.18 -6.37 11.11
N SER A 102 1.61 -7.23 12.05
CA SER A 102 0.79 -8.29 12.65
C SER A 102 -0.50 -7.80 13.32
N HIS A 103 -0.53 -6.55 13.78
CA HIS A 103 -1.68 -5.92 14.46
C HIS A 103 -2.67 -5.22 13.50
N VAL A 104 -2.39 -5.21 12.21
CA VAL A 104 -3.25 -4.62 11.17
C VAL A 104 -4.32 -5.61 10.77
#